data_AF-A0AAV9JHS2-F1
#
_entry.id   AF-A0AAV9JHS2-F1
#
_cell.length_a   1.000
_cell.length_b   1.000
_cell.length_c   1.000
_cell.angle_alpha   90.00
_cell.angle_beta   90.00
_cell.angle_gamma   90.00
#
_symmetry.space_group_name_H-M   'P 1'
#
loop_
_entity.id
_entity.type
_entity.pdbx_description
1 polymer ?
#
loop_
_entity_poly.entity_id
_entity_poly.type
_entity_poly.pdbx_seq_one_letter_code
_entity_poly.pdbx_strand_id
1 'polypeptide(L)'
;PILTYNNQGVAKRGAKKSDHAIIYTGQPAPSPSPQELPQRGESPMRPKAIRVTPDNETDKLSSEARVNFGKIYTIEQNVRVRPFGKVHRDSIQALVYQFNEVWSSSTSSERSATTRPSSTPPAVVKHSPSSAGSEVNPTPSSQHMLAYAALKSQGWASADALAVLRRRGDDLQKSEGTGELAGNAEESDEEGEDGDNDDESDSD
;
A
#
# COMPACT_ATOMS: atom_id res chain seq x y z
N PRO A 1 12.66 9.12 3.44
CA PRO A 1 13.78 10.05 3.14
C PRO A 1 14.79 9.37 2.21
N ILE A 2 15.61 10.13 1.49
CA ILE A 2 16.70 9.57 0.66
C ILE A 2 18.03 9.92 1.32
N LEU A 3 18.86 8.91 1.59
CA LEU A 3 20.12 9.06 2.33
C LEU A 3 21.20 8.16 1.71
N THR A 4 22.45 8.64 1.68
CA THR A 4 23.63 7.83 1.32
C THR A 4 24.38 7.32 2.54
N TYR A 5 24.03 7.80 3.73
CA TYR A 5 24.65 7.43 5.00
C TYR A 5 26.19 7.59 5.00
N ASN A 6 26.68 8.75 4.53
CA ASN A 6 28.11 9.02 4.33
C ASN A 6 28.75 8.05 3.32
N ASN A 7 28.04 7.76 2.22
CA ASN A 7 28.44 6.81 1.19
C ASN A 7 28.66 5.38 1.72
N GLN A 8 27.90 5.00 2.75
CA GLN A 8 27.90 3.64 3.30
C GLN A 8 26.61 2.89 2.98
N GLY A 9 25.59 3.57 2.45
CA GLY A 9 24.27 2.98 2.24
C GLY A 9 23.74 2.32 3.51
N VAL A 10 23.15 1.14 3.40
CA VAL A 10 22.65 0.39 4.57
C VAL A 10 23.73 -0.42 5.32
N ALA A 11 25.02 -0.20 5.04
CA ALA A 11 26.11 -0.74 5.86
C ALA A 11 26.33 0.09 7.13
N LYS A 12 25.81 1.33 7.19
CA LYS A 12 25.91 2.18 8.38
C LYS A 12 25.28 1.49 9.59
N ARG A 13 26.00 1.48 10.70
CA ARG A 13 25.53 0.92 11.98
C ARG A 13 24.21 1.55 12.41
N GLY A 14 23.22 0.71 12.71
CA GLY A 14 21.88 1.13 13.14
C GLY A 14 20.88 1.38 12.01
N ALA A 15 21.29 1.29 10.74
CA ALA A 15 20.35 1.28 9.62
C ALA A 15 19.70 -0.11 9.52
N LYS A 16 18.37 -0.17 9.67
CA LYS A 16 17.60 -1.41 9.46
C LYS A 16 17.45 -1.69 7.97
N LYS A 17 18.24 -2.61 7.41
CA LYS A 17 18.27 -2.90 5.97
C LYS A 17 16.88 -3.13 5.38
N SER A 18 16.04 -3.85 6.11
CA SER A 18 14.68 -4.18 5.68
C SER A 18 13.72 -2.99 5.56
N ASP A 19 14.05 -1.81 6.08
CA ASP A 19 13.23 -0.62 5.89
C ASP A 19 13.67 0.20 4.67
N HIS A 20 14.65 -0.28 3.91
CA HIS A 20 15.29 0.46 2.82
C HIS A 20 15.16 -0.24 1.48
N ALA A 21 15.08 0.56 0.40
CA ALA A 21 15.34 0.11 -0.97
C ALA A 21 16.48 0.92 -1.59
N ILE A 22 17.11 0.34 -2.61
CA ILE A 22 17.98 1.08 -3.53
C ILE A 22 17.12 2.09 -4.30
N ILE A 23 17.59 3.32 -4.41
CA ILE A 23 17.00 4.35 -5.27
C ILE A 23 18.09 4.88 -6.20
N TYR A 24 17.78 5.03 -7.48
CA TYR A 24 18.81 5.31 -8.49
C TYR A 24 18.26 6.10 -9.67
N THR A 25 19.18 6.73 -10.40
CA THR A 25 18.94 7.41 -11.68
C THR A 25 19.66 6.67 -12.80
N GLY A 26 19.16 6.78 -14.03
CA GLY A 26 19.78 6.12 -15.20
C GLY A 26 19.51 4.62 -15.26
N GLN A 27 20.40 3.87 -15.93
CA GLN A 27 20.42 2.42 -16.06
C GLN A 27 21.88 1.95 -16.19
N PRO A 28 22.24 0.72 -15.74
CA PRO A 28 21.41 -0.22 -14.99
C PRO A 28 21.26 0.17 -13.50
N ALA A 29 20.38 -0.51 -12.77
CA ALA A 29 20.28 -0.34 -11.32
C ALA A 29 21.60 -0.77 -10.63
N PRO A 30 22.10 -0.02 -9.64
CA PRO A 30 23.31 -0.44 -8.92
C PRO A 30 23.01 -1.65 -8.04
N SER A 31 23.97 -2.56 -7.95
CA SER A 31 23.94 -3.66 -6.99
C SER A 31 24.29 -3.16 -5.58
N PRO A 32 23.73 -3.77 -4.53
CA PRO A 32 24.17 -3.47 -3.16
C PRO A 32 25.65 -3.82 -2.98
N SER A 33 26.37 -3.02 -2.20
CA SER A 33 27.73 -3.36 -1.82
C SER A 33 27.76 -4.60 -0.91
N PRO A 34 28.87 -5.36 -0.84
CA PRO A 34 28.97 -6.55 0.00
C PRO A 34 28.62 -6.30 1.48
N GLN A 35 28.96 -5.12 1.99
CA GLN A 35 28.67 -4.69 3.37
C GLN A 35 27.19 -4.34 3.59
N GLU A 36 26.45 -4.11 2.50
CA GLU A 36 25.02 -3.87 2.53
C GLU A 36 24.18 -5.14 2.51
N LEU A 37 24.79 -6.30 2.23
CA LEU A 37 24.10 -7.59 2.27
C LEU A 37 23.61 -7.91 3.70
N PRO A 38 22.47 -8.61 3.85
CA PRO A 38 21.97 -9.03 5.15
C PRO A 38 22.95 -9.96 5.84
N GLN A 39 23.13 -9.78 7.15
CA GLN A 39 23.85 -10.73 7.98
C GLN A 39 22.91 -11.85 8.47
N ARG A 40 23.48 -12.87 9.13
CA ARG A 40 22.70 -13.98 9.69
C ARG A 40 21.64 -13.44 10.68
N GLY A 41 20.37 -13.73 10.41
CA GLY A 41 19.25 -13.27 11.24
C GLY A 41 18.76 -11.86 10.92
N GLU A 42 19.33 -11.19 9.93
CA GLU A 42 18.86 -9.89 9.44
C GLU A 42 18.03 -10.05 8.16
N SER A 43 16.96 -9.27 8.04
CA SER A 43 16.17 -9.21 6.80
C SER A 43 16.86 -8.33 5.75
N PRO A 44 16.89 -8.73 4.47
CA PRO A 44 17.49 -7.96 3.39
C PRO A 44 16.76 -6.64 3.15
N MET A 45 17.37 -5.78 2.34
CA MET A 45 16.68 -4.64 1.74
C MET A 45 15.45 -5.08 0.94
N ARG A 46 14.56 -4.11 0.73
CA ARG A 46 13.40 -4.25 -0.14
C ARG A 46 13.86 -4.63 -1.56
N PRO A 47 13.21 -5.64 -2.18
CA PRO A 47 13.75 -6.34 -3.34
C PRO A 47 13.69 -5.56 -4.65
N LYS A 48 12.87 -4.50 -4.74
CA LYS A 48 12.70 -3.71 -5.97
C LYS A 48 13.37 -2.34 -5.80
N ALA A 49 14.41 -2.12 -6.60
CA ALA A 49 15.05 -0.81 -6.72
C ALA A 49 14.08 0.22 -7.33
N ILE A 50 14.11 1.44 -6.82
CA ILE A 50 13.25 2.54 -7.26
C ILE A 50 14.01 3.42 -8.24
N ARG A 51 13.57 3.44 -9.50
CA ARG A 51 14.15 4.32 -10.52
C ARG A 51 13.53 5.71 -10.43
N VAL A 52 14.37 6.73 -10.54
CA VAL A 52 13.97 8.14 -10.66
C VAL A 52 14.46 8.68 -12.00
N THR A 53 13.57 9.37 -12.70
CA THR A 53 13.89 10.20 -13.85
C THR A 53 14.21 11.60 -13.35
N PRO A 54 15.48 12.04 -13.37
CA PRO A 54 15.83 13.37 -12.93
C PRO A 54 15.27 14.42 -13.90
N ASP A 55 14.99 15.63 -13.39
CA ASP A 55 14.52 16.75 -14.24
C ASP A 55 15.66 17.27 -15.15
N ASN A 56 16.91 17.14 -14.70
CA ASN A 56 18.11 17.43 -15.48
C ASN A 56 18.94 16.15 -15.67
N GLU A 57 19.32 15.82 -16.90
CA GLU A 57 20.07 14.60 -17.23
C GLU A 57 21.46 14.53 -16.57
N THR A 58 22.04 15.66 -16.19
CA THR A 58 23.32 15.70 -15.46
C THR A 58 23.17 15.34 -13.99
N ASP A 59 21.97 15.46 -13.42
CA ASP A 59 21.71 15.13 -12.03
C ASP A 59 21.68 13.61 -11.82
N LYS A 60 22.50 13.12 -10.90
CA LYS A 60 22.60 11.70 -10.58
C LYS A 60 22.57 11.46 -9.08
N LEU A 61 21.88 10.40 -8.67
CA LEU A 61 22.00 9.86 -7.32
C LEU A 61 23.29 9.04 -7.21
N SER A 62 23.93 9.06 -6.04
CA SER A 62 25.08 8.17 -5.80
C SER A 62 24.62 6.72 -5.73
N SER A 63 25.54 5.79 -6.02
CA SER A 63 25.30 4.34 -5.95
C SER A 63 24.84 3.86 -4.58
N GLU A 64 25.17 4.59 -3.53
CA GLU A 64 24.84 4.31 -2.12
C GLU A 64 23.53 4.97 -1.68
N ALA A 65 22.82 5.68 -2.57
CA ALA A 65 21.55 6.30 -2.24
C ALA A 65 20.48 5.24 -1.92
N ARG A 66 19.86 5.38 -0.75
CA ARG A 66 18.80 4.49 -0.26
C ARG A 66 17.58 5.31 0.10
N VAL A 67 16.40 4.81 -0.28
CA VAL A 67 15.14 5.32 0.24
C VAL A 67 14.80 4.59 1.53
N ASN A 68 14.53 5.33 2.59
CA ASN A 68 14.08 4.81 3.89
C ASN A 68 12.56 4.95 3.99
N PHE A 69 11.87 3.80 4.05
CA PHE A 69 10.42 3.68 4.21
C PHE A 69 9.97 3.70 5.67
N GLY A 70 10.83 3.29 6.60
CA GLY A 70 10.52 3.22 8.03
C GLY A 70 10.50 4.58 8.72
N LYS A 71 10.91 5.65 8.02
CA LYS A 71 10.89 7.01 8.56
C LYS A 71 10.02 7.92 7.71
N ILE A 72 8.91 8.39 8.27
CA ILE A 72 8.13 9.50 7.73
C ILE A 72 8.65 10.79 8.39
N TYR A 73 8.87 11.81 7.58
CA TYR A 73 9.24 13.13 8.08
C TYR A 73 8.43 14.18 7.33
N THR A 74 7.93 15.15 8.08
CA THR A 74 7.30 16.34 7.53
C THR A 74 8.39 17.30 7.11
N ILE A 75 8.26 17.87 5.91
CA ILE A 75 9.14 18.93 5.43
C ILE A 75 8.46 20.26 5.74
N GLU A 76 9.14 21.15 6.44
CA GLU A 76 8.66 22.51 6.65
C GLU A 76 8.68 23.31 5.33
N GLN A 77 7.64 24.11 5.11
CA GLN A 77 7.48 24.96 3.92
C GLN A 77 8.54 26.06 3.76
N ASN A 78 9.34 26.35 4.80
CA ASN A 78 10.39 27.36 4.78
C ASN A 78 11.74 26.81 4.30
N VAL A 79 11.85 25.51 4.04
CA VAL A 79 13.08 24.90 3.53
C VAL A 79 13.15 25.15 2.02
N ARG A 80 14.17 25.89 1.60
CA ARG A 80 14.49 26.02 0.16
C ARG A 80 14.93 24.67 -0.37
N VAL A 81 14.14 24.09 -1.26
CA VAL A 81 14.44 22.82 -1.93
C VAL A 81 14.50 23.01 -3.43
N ARG A 82 15.35 22.23 -4.10
CA ARG A 82 15.37 22.10 -5.56
C ARG A 82 14.63 20.81 -5.93
N PRO A 83 13.69 20.82 -6.88
CA PRO A 83 13.13 19.59 -7.40
C PRO A 83 14.24 18.78 -8.07
N PHE A 84 14.25 17.48 -7.81
CA PHE A 84 15.25 16.56 -8.36
C PHE A 84 14.72 15.82 -9.60
N GLY A 85 13.45 15.39 -9.56
CA GLY A 85 12.87 14.56 -10.61
C GLY A 85 11.60 13.84 -10.18
N LYS A 86 11.16 12.90 -11.01
CA LYS A 86 9.96 12.06 -10.81
C LYS A 86 10.34 10.58 -10.75
N VAL A 87 9.64 9.82 -9.91
CA VAL A 87 9.78 8.36 -9.89
C VAL A 87 9.33 7.79 -11.23
N HIS A 88 10.13 6.88 -11.80
CA HIS A 88 9.81 6.22 -13.07
C HIS A 88 8.52 5.42 -12.93
N ARG A 89 7.69 5.41 -13.99
CA ARG A 89 6.36 4.79 -13.98
C ARG A 89 6.38 3.35 -13.45
N ASP A 90 7.32 2.54 -13.93
CA ASP A 90 7.48 1.13 -13.54
C ASP A 90 7.89 0.93 -12.07
N SER A 91 8.44 1.96 -11.43
CA SER A 91 8.85 1.93 -10.03
C SER A 91 7.79 2.46 -9.07
N ILE A 92 6.73 3.12 -9.56
CA ILE A 92 5.68 3.70 -8.70
C ILE A 92 4.98 2.61 -7.88
N GLN A 93 4.58 1.51 -8.52
CA GLN A 93 3.92 0.40 -7.83
C GLN A 93 4.83 -0.23 -6.76
N ALA A 94 6.11 -0.42 -7.10
CA ALA A 94 7.09 -0.94 -6.15
C ALA A 94 7.33 0.02 -4.97
N LEU A 95 7.33 1.34 -5.21
CA LEU A 95 7.48 2.34 -4.16
C LEU A 95 6.33 2.25 -3.16
N VAL A 96 5.09 2.28 -3.64
CA VAL A 96 3.88 2.25 -2.80
C VAL A 96 3.77 0.93 -2.05
N TYR A 97 3.97 -0.21 -2.74
CA TYR A 97 3.93 -1.53 -2.12
C TYR A 97 4.96 -1.66 -0.99
N GLN A 98 6.22 -1.35 -1.27
CA GLN A 98 7.30 -1.51 -0.29
C GLN A 98 7.15 -0.54 0.89
N PHE A 99 6.58 0.65 0.67
CA PHE A 99 6.22 1.57 1.75
C PHE A 99 5.14 0.98 2.67
N ASN A 100 4.05 0.48 2.10
CA ASN A 100 2.94 -0.09 2.88
C ASN A 100 3.37 -1.32 3.68
N GLU A 101 4.23 -2.18 3.14
CA GLU A 101 4.78 -3.35 3.84
C GLU A 101 5.58 -2.96 5.10
N VAL A 102 6.45 -1.95 4.97
CA VAL A 102 7.26 -1.46 6.09
C VAL A 102 6.38 -0.74 7.12
N TRP A 103 5.42 0.06 6.67
CA TRP A 103 4.57 0.83 7.58
C TRP A 103 3.53 -0.03 8.31
N SER A 104 2.95 -1.03 7.64
CA SER A 104 1.97 -1.94 8.25
C SER A 104 2.60 -2.86 9.30
N SER A 105 3.86 -3.27 9.08
CA SER A 105 4.61 -4.06 10.07
C SER A 105 5.09 -3.22 11.26
N SER A 106 5.27 -1.90 11.08
CA SER A 106 5.66 -0.99 12.16
C SER A 106 4.50 -0.73 13.15
N THR A 107 3.31 -0.48 12.62
CA THR A 107 2.10 -0.11 13.41
C THR A 107 1.49 -1.28 14.20
N SER A 108 1.78 -2.52 13.81
CA SER A 108 1.32 -3.72 14.53
C SER A 108 2.23 -4.08 15.72
N SER A 109 3.50 -3.69 15.69
CA SER A 109 4.46 -3.95 16.77
C SER A 109 4.30 -3.00 17.97
N GLU A 110 3.87 -1.75 17.74
CA GLU A 110 3.69 -0.74 18.79
C GLU A 110 2.44 -0.96 19.67
N ARG A 111 1.45 -1.75 19.22
CA ARG A 111 0.22 -2.02 19.99
C ARG A 111 0.38 -3.07 21.09
N SER A 112 1.49 -3.81 21.12
CA SER A 112 1.72 -4.91 22.09
C SER A 112 2.59 -4.52 23.29
N ALA A 113 3.03 -3.25 23.38
CA ALA A 113 3.82 -2.75 24.51
C ALA A 113 2.99 -1.81 25.41
N THR A 114 1.98 -2.35 26.11
CA THR A 114 1.36 -1.68 27.27
C THR A 114 1.50 -2.58 28.49
N THR A 115 2.61 -2.42 29.21
CA THR A 115 2.69 -2.79 30.63
C THR A 115 2.53 -1.50 31.43
N ARG A 116 1.39 -1.35 32.11
CA ARG A 116 1.14 -0.28 33.11
C ARG A 116 2.17 -0.37 34.24
N PRO A 117 2.49 0.74 34.90
CA PRO A 117 2.04 0.83 36.28
C PRO A 117 1.29 2.12 36.63
N SER A 118 0.50 2.00 37.69
CA SER A 118 -0.45 2.93 38.29
C SER A 118 0.17 4.05 39.12
N SER A 119 -0.38 5.27 39.03
CA SER A 119 -0.61 6.16 40.19
C SER A 119 -1.72 7.19 39.86
N THR A 120 -2.55 7.48 40.85
CA THR A 120 -3.84 8.21 40.82
C THR A 120 -3.70 9.76 40.97
N PRO A 121 -4.78 10.58 40.89
CA PRO A 121 -4.84 11.89 40.20
C PRO A 121 -4.85 13.13 41.14
N PRO A 122 -5.07 14.35 40.62
CA PRO A 122 -6.35 15.01 40.95
C PRO A 122 -7.05 15.74 39.79
N ALA A 123 -8.32 16.03 40.05
CA ALA A 123 -9.39 16.50 39.17
C ALA A 123 -9.31 17.98 38.76
N VAL A 124 -9.79 18.31 37.56
CA VAL A 124 -10.61 19.50 37.24
C VAL A 124 -11.60 19.12 36.11
N VAL A 125 -12.79 19.70 36.17
CA VAL A 125 -14.05 19.24 35.59
C VAL A 125 -14.55 20.23 34.52
N LYS A 126 -15.03 19.67 33.38
CA LYS A 126 -15.94 20.24 32.32
C LYS A 126 -15.36 21.38 31.47
N HIS A 127 -15.61 21.53 30.16
CA HIS A 127 -16.84 21.36 29.36
C HIS A 127 -16.53 21.02 27.88
N SER A 128 -17.41 20.26 27.21
CA SER A 128 -17.60 20.24 25.74
C SER A 128 -18.94 20.95 25.43
N PRO A 129 -19.17 21.53 24.22
CA PRO A 129 -19.48 20.78 22.99
C PRO A 129 -18.76 21.33 21.74
N SER A 130 -18.25 20.48 20.83
CA SER A 130 -18.86 19.90 19.62
C SER A 130 -18.96 20.82 18.38
N SER A 131 -18.31 20.34 17.31
CA SER A 131 -18.76 20.30 15.91
C SER A 131 -18.09 21.21 14.85
N ALA A 132 -18.09 20.66 13.63
CA ALA A 132 -17.62 21.11 12.32
C ALA A 132 -16.11 20.95 12.06
N GLY A 133 -15.63 20.10 11.15
CA GLY A 133 -16.22 19.14 10.23
C GLY A 133 -15.05 18.56 9.44
N SER A 134 -14.77 17.26 9.58
CA SER A 134 -13.62 16.62 8.93
C SER A 134 -14.15 15.70 7.84
N GLU A 135 -13.95 16.09 6.59
CA GLU A 135 -14.22 15.26 5.41
C GLU A 135 -13.37 13.98 5.50
N VAL A 136 -14.06 12.87 5.76
CA VAL A 136 -13.49 11.54 5.78
C VAL A 136 -13.18 11.09 4.35
N ASN A 137 -11.90 11.08 3.99
CA ASN A 137 -11.45 10.28 2.85
C ASN A 137 -11.60 8.79 3.25
N PRO A 138 -12.43 7.98 2.58
CA PRO A 138 -12.57 6.58 2.94
C PRO A 138 -11.32 5.82 2.49
N THR A 139 -10.41 5.57 3.44
CA THR A 139 -9.36 4.57 3.29
C THR A 139 -10.03 3.21 3.06
N PRO A 140 -9.83 2.54 1.91
CA PRO A 140 -10.47 1.26 1.66
C PRO A 140 -9.98 0.22 2.70
N SER A 141 -10.93 -0.34 3.43
CA SER A 141 -10.73 -1.41 4.42
C SER A 141 -9.94 -2.60 3.84
N SER A 142 -9.28 -3.39 4.69
CA SER A 142 -8.55 -4.61 4.30
C SER A 142 -9.41 -5.57 3.44
N GLN A 143 -10.71 -5.63 3.73
CA GLN A 143 -11.68 -6.41 2.93
C GLN A 143 -11.84 -5.85 1.50
N HIS A 144 -11.80 -4.52 1.34
CA HIS A 144 -11.84 -3.86 0.04
C HIS A 144 -10.60 -4.17 -0.81
N MET A 145 -9.42 -4.36 -0.19
CA MET A 145 -8.20 -4.71 -0.93
C MET A 145 -8.24 -6.14 -1.49
N LEU A 146 -8.78 -7.10 -0.72
CA LEU A 146 -8.98 -8.47 -1.21
C LEU A 146 -9.99 -8.50 -2.37
N ALA A 147 -11.10 -7.77 -2.24
CA ALA A 147 -12.11 -7.67 -3.28
C ALA A 147 -11.57 -6.96 -4.54
N TYR A 148 -10.73 -5.93 -4.38
CA TYR A 148 -10.04 -5.28 -5.50
C TYR A 148 -9.11 -6.26 -6.23
N ALA A 149 -8.33 -7.05 -5.48
CA ALA A 149 -7.45 -8.06 -6.07
C ALA A 149 -8.21 -9.14 -6.84
N ALA A 150 -9.36 -9.59 -6.33
CA ALA A 150 -10.22 -10.57 -7.00
C ALA A 150 -10.85 -10.03 -8.31
N LEU A 151 -11.30 -8.77 -8.34
CA LEU A 151 -11.82 -8.15 -9.56
C LEU A 151 -10.70 -7.99 -10.62
N LYS A 152 -9.50 -7.62 -10.18
CA LYS A 152 -8.33 -7.52 -11.06
C LYS A 152 -7.93 -8.86 -11.67
N SER A 153 -8.02 -9.96 -10.92
CA SER A 153 -7.73 -11.30 -11.46
C SER A 153 -8.78 -11.80 -12.44
N GLN A 154 -10.00 -11.25 -12.38
CA GLN A 154 -11.09 -11.51 -13.33
C GLN A 154 -11.03 -10.60 -14.57
N GLY A 155 -9.95 -9.83 -14.75
CA GLY A 155 -9.75 -9.00 -15.94
C GLY A 155 -10.40 -7.62 -15.89
N TRP A 156 -10.95 -7.20 -14.75
CA TRP A 156 -11.58 -5.89 -14.63
C TRP A 156 -10.54 -4.74 -14.66
N ALA A 157 -10.88 -3.66 -15.34
CA ALA A 157 -10.07 -2.45 -15.34
C ALA A 157 -10.11 -1.79 -13.94
N SER A 158 -9.00 -1.16 -13.55
CA SER A 158 -8.82 -0.63 -12.19
C SER A 158 -9.84 0.45 -11.81
N ALA A 159 -10.30 1.25 -12.78
CA ALA A 159 -11.34 2.26 -12.56
C ALA A 159 -12.70 1.61 -12.26
N ASP A 160 -13.06 0.56 -13.00
CA ASP A 160 -14.33 -0.16 -12.84
C ASP A 160 -14.34 -0.97 -11.55
N ALA A 161 -13.21 -1.62 -11.22
CA ALA A 161 -13.06 -2.36 -9.95
C ALA A 161 -13.22 -1.43 -8.73
N LEU A 162 -12.70 -0.20 -8.78
CA LEU A 162 -12.90 0.79 -7.73
C LEU A 162 -14.35 1.31 -7.68
N ALA A 163 -15.03 1.45 -8.82
CA ALA A 163 -16.42 1.87 -8.89
C ALA A 163 -17.39 0.84 -8.29
N VAL A 164 -17.16 -0.45 -8.55
CA VAL A 164 -17.93 -1.57 -7.96
C VAL A 164 -17.79 -1.60 -6.44
N LEU A 165 -16.56 -1.42 -5.95
CA LEU A 165 -16.28 -1.38 -4.51
C LEU A 165 -16.93 -0.18 -3.82
N ARG A 166 -17.01 0.98 -4.48
CA ARG A 166 -17.71 2.15 -3.95
C ARG A 166 -19.22 1.91 -3.82
N ARG A 167 -19.86 1.37 -4.87
CA ARG A 167 -21.31 1.03 -4.82
C ARG A 167 -21.63 0.05 -3.70
N ARG A 168 -20.79 -0.98 -3.51
CA ARG A 168 -20.99 -2.01 -2.48
C ARG A 168 -20.69 -1.52 -1.05
N GLY A 169 -19.81 -0.53 -0.91
CA GLY A 169 -19.53 0.14 0.37
C GLY A 169 -20.68 1.05 0.83
N ASP A 170 -21.39 1.68 -0.11
CA ASP A 170 -22.54 2.54 0.18
C ASP A 170 -23.76 1.71 0.64
N ASP A 171 -23.94 0.48 0.12
CA ASP A 171 -25.01 -0.45 0.56
C ASP A 171 -24.81 -1.00 1.98
N LEU A 172 -23.57 -1.01 2.49
CA LEU A 172 -23.24 -1.46 3.85
C LEU A 172 -23.45 -0.39 4.93
N GLN A 173 -23.51 0.90 4.56
CA GLN A 173 -23.85 1.98 5.51
C GLN A 173 -25.36 2.26 5.60
N LYS A 174 -26.16 1.71 4.68
CA LYS A 174 -27.61 1.94 4.65
C LYS A 174 -28.46 0.79 5.20
N SER A 175 -27.85 -0.28 5.71
CA SER A 175 -28.56 -1.49 6.15
C SER A 175 -28.50 -1.80 7.66
N GLU A 176 -27.86 -0.99 8.50
CA GLU A 176 -28.08 -1.06 9.96
C GLU A 176 -29.36 -0.31 10.36
N GLY A 177 -30.51 -0.90 10.02
CA GLY A 177 -31.80 -0.36 10.43
C GLY A 177 -32.98 -0.98 9.70
N THR A 178 -33.28 -2.24 10.02
CA THR A 178 -34.62 -2.84 10.23
C THR A 178 -34.49 -4.35 10.07
N GLY A 179 -34.69 -5.09 11.16
CA GLY A 179 -34.97 -6.52 11.06
C GLY A 179 -36.40 -6.73 10.53
N GLU A 180 -36.62 -7.78 9.76
CA GLU A 180 -37.65 -8.78 10.04
C GLU A 180 -37.54 -10.00 9.12
N LEU A 181 -38.21 -11.04 9.58
CA LEU A 181 -38.19 -12.47 9.27
C LEU A 181 -38.56 -12.91 7.84
N ALA A 182 -38.35 -14.22 7.63
CA ALA A 182 -38.87 -15.13 6.60
C ALA A 182 -37.95 -15.34 5.38
N GLY A 183 -37.71 -16.56 4.89
CA GLY A 183 -38.26 -17.86 5.20
C GLY A 183 -37.61 -18.89 4.27
N ASN A 184 -37.52 -20.12 4.75
CA ASN A 184 -37.00 -21.31 4.08
C ASN A 184 -37.99 -21.83 3.02
N ALA A 185 -37.51 -22.27 1.86
CA ALA A 185 -38.16 -23.22 0.92
C ALA A 185 -37.07 -23.65 -0.10
N GLU A 186 -36.56 -24.88 -0.09
CA GLU A 186 -37.13 -26.12 -0.69
C GLU A 186 -37.39 -25.92 -2.20
N GLU A 187 -36.54 -26.51 -3.04
CA GLU A 187 -36.70 -27.84 -3.68
C GLU A 187 -37.77 -27.81 -4.78
N SER A 188 -37.36 -28.04 -6.04
CA SER A 188 -37.95 -29.02 -6.97
C SER A 188 -37.46 -28.80 -8.41
N ASP A 189 -37.36 -29.95 -9.06
CA ASP A 189 -36.97 -30.25 -10.43
C ASP A 189 -37.74 -29.49 -11.52
N GLU A 190 -37.20 -29.44 -12.74
CA GLU A 190 -37.85 -30.06 -13.91
C GLU A 190 -37.00 -29.96 -15.18
N GLU A 191 -37.25 -30.93 -16.06
CA GLU A 191 -36.52 -31.40 -17.23
C GLU A 191 -36.80 -30.59 -18.52
N GLY A 192 -36.18 -31.00 -19.63
CA GLY A 192 -36.59 -30.69 -21.01
C GLY A 192 -35.43 -30.20 -21.87
N GLU A 193 -34.72 -31.06 -22.60
CA GLU A 193 -35.04 -31.63 -23.94
C GLU A 193 -34.42 -30.82 -25.09
N ASP A 194 -33.47 -31.49 -25.75
CA ASP A 194 -33.31 -31.70 -27.20
C ASP A 194 -33.26 -30.53 -28.18
N GLY A 195 -32.22 -30.57 -29.03
CA GLY A 195 -32.11 -29.76 -30.22
C GLY A 195 -30.83 -29.99 -30.99
N ASP A 196 -30.61 -31.24 -31.45
CA ASP A 196 -29.74 -31.50 -32.60
C ASP A 196 -30.24 -30.69 -33.80
N ASN A 197 -29.33 -30.04 -34.52
CA ASN A 197 -29.42 -29.90 -35.97
C ASN A 197 -28.04 -29.57 -36.54
N ASP A 198 -27.48 -30.58 -37.16
CA ASP A 198 -26.50 -30.47 -38.24
C ASP A 198 -27.07 -29.57 -39.36
N ASP A 199 -26.26 -28.69 -39.93
CA ASP A 199 -26.33 -28.45 -41.37
C ASP A 199 -24.97 -28.00 -41.92
N GLU A 200 -24.46 -28.83 -42.84
CA GLU A 200 -23.30 -28.57 -43.67
C GLU A 200 -23.68 -27.58 -44.78
N SER A 201 -22.77 -26.69 -45.15
CA SER A 201 -22.80 -26.04 -46.46
C SER A 201 -21.40 -25.57 -46.85
N ASP A 202 -20.72 -26.40 -47.63
CA ASP A 202 -19.63 -26.00 -48.51
C ASP A 202 -20.11 -24.89 -49.47
N SER A 203 -19.23 -23.94 -49.79
CA SER A 203 -19.41 -23.06 -50.95
C SER A 203 -18.04 -22.70 -51.53
N ASP A 204 -17.97 -22.90 -52.86
CA ASP A 204 -16.83 -22.90 -53.79
C ASP A 204 -15.74 -21.83 -53.66
#